data_AF-A0A7C7Y0J2-F1
#
_entry.id   AF-A0A7C7Y0J2-F1
#
_cell.length_a   1.000
_cell.length_b   1.000
_cell.length_c   1.000
_cell.angle_alpha   90.00
_cell.angle_beta   90.00
_cell.angle_gamma   90.00
#
_symmetry.space_group_name_H-M   'P 1'
#
loop_
_entity.id
_entity.type
_entity.pdbx_description
1 polymer ?
#
loop_
_entity_poly.entity_id
_entity_poly.type
_entity_poly.pdbx_seq_one_letter_code
_entity_poly.pdbx_strand_id
1 'polypeptide(L)'
;MGVINTLVAVIPMLGILIVVHELGHFLVAKACGVRVLKFSIGFGAPIGIGRLRLRWERGGTEYVIGWIPLGGFVRILGEPMSGDEEFMPPVPEDVRSDEFLESKPVWQRLLVVFAGPAMNLLLPVVCFVGILWFGFPRADAVVGMVEAKSPAAIAGLRVGDRILAIDGEAAEFWDDVVVPIREREAG
;
A
#
# COMPACT_ATOMS: atom_id res chain seq x y z
N MET A 1 17.77 -12.99 -4.89
CA MET A 1 17.19 -11.66 -4.61
C MET A 1 18.14 -10.92 -3.68
N GLY A 2 18.71 -9.78 -4.10
CA GLY A 2 19.67 -9.03 -3.28
C GLY A 2 18.99 -8.17 -2.19
N VAL A 3 19.76 -7.76 -1.17
CA VAL A 3 19.28 -6.91 -0.06
C VAL A 3 18.60 -5.63 -0.57
N ILE A 4 19.13 -5.03 -1.64
CA ILE A 4 18.55 -3.83 -2.27
C ILE A 4 17.13 -4.09 -2.77
N ASN A 5 16.88 -5.21 -3.46
CA ASN A 5 15.53 -5.56 -3.94
C ASN A 5 14.55 -5.75 -2.77
N THR A 6 15.01 -6.37 -1.67
CA THR A 6 14.19 -6.53 -0.47
C THR A 6 13.82 -5.17 0.12
N LEU A 7 14.78 -4.25 0.25
CA LEU A 7 14.53 -2.91 0.79
C LEU A 7 13.57 -2.10 -0.10
N VAL A 8 13.76 -2.16 -1.41
CA VAL A 8 12.88 -1.49 -2.39
C VAL A 8 11.45 -2.03 -2.33
N ALA A 9 11.25 -3.31 -1.98
CA ALA A 9 9.91 -3.87 -1.79
C ALA A 9 9.32 -3.54 -0.40
N VAL A 10 10.10 -3.70 0.67
CA VAL A 10 9.61 -3.60 2.05
C VAL A 10 9.32 -2.16 2.47
N ILE A 11 10.17 -1.21 2.09
CA ILE A 11 10.02 0.21 2.51
C ILE A 11 8.67 0.79 2.03
N PRO A 12 8.32 0.71 0.72
CA PRO A 12 7.03 1.21 0.25
C PRO A 12 5.85 0.40 0.78
N MET A 13 5.99 -0.92 0.88
CA MET A 13 4.95 -1.79 1.43
C MET A 13 4.59 -1.39 2.86
N LEU A 14 5.59 -1.23 3.73
CA LEU A 14 5.39 -0.79 5.11
C LEU A 14 4.85 0.63 5.17
N GLY A 15 5.34 1.54 4.32
CA GLY A 15 4.84 2.91 4.21
C GLY A 15 3.34 2.95 3.88
N ILE A 16 2.91 2.20 2.86
CA ILE A 16 1.50 2.09 2.48
C ILE A 16 0.67 1.52 3.64
N LEU A 17 1.15 0.45 4.29
CA LEU A 17 0.46 -0.19 5.41
C LEU A 17 0.23 0.78 6.56
N ILE A 18 1.23 1.58 6.93
CA ILE A 18 1.10 2.59 7.99
C ILE A 18 0.14 3.70 7.54
N VAL A 19 0.24 4.22 6.32
CA VAL A 19 -0.65 5.30 5.85
C VAL A 19 -2.12 4.85 5.85
N VAL A 20 -2.39 3.61 5.44
CA VAL A 20 -3.74 3.04 5.46
C VAL A 20 -4.25 2.83 6.89
N HIS A 21 -3.37 2.44 7.81
CA HIS A 21 -3.67 2.37 9.25
C HIS A 21 -4.08 3.73 9.81
N GLU A 22 -3.24 4.75 9.59
CA GLU A 22 -3.49 6.12 10.04
C GLU A 22 -4.79 6.67 9.41
N LEU A 23 -5.04 6.37 8.14
CA LEU A 23 -6.28 6.75 7.46
C LEU A 23 -7.52 6.17 8.17
N GLY A 24 -7.45 4.94 8.69
CA GLY A 24 -8.53 4.34 9.47
C GLY A 24 -8.89 5.17 10.71
N HIS A 25 -7.90 5.46 11.54
CA HIS A 25 -8.08 6.32 12.72
C HIS A 25 -8.65 7.68 12.35
N PHE A 26 -8.10 8.32 11.32
CA PHE A 26 -8.55 9.62 10.83
C PHE A 26 -10.03 9.60 10.42
N LEU A 27 -10.43 8.66 9.57
CA LEU A 27 -11.78 8.60 9.02
C LEU A 27 -12.81 8.38 10.12
N VAL A 28 -12.55 7.44 11.03
CA VAL A 28 -13.48 7.13 12.12
C VAL A 28 -13.52 8.25 13.16
N ALA A 29 -12.38 8.88 13.47
CA ALA A 29 -12.35 10.05 14.36
C ALA A 29 -13.21 11.20 13.81
N LYS A 30 -13.04 11.56 12.53
CA LYS A 30 -13.86 12.60 11.90
C LYS A 30 -15.34 12.21 11.84
N ALA A 31 -15.67 10.94 11.59
CA ALA A 31 -17.04 10.44 11.58
C ALA A 31 -17.71 10.48 12.96
N CYS A 32 -16.95 10.24 14.04
CA CYS A 32 -17.43 10.39 15.42
C CYS A 32 -17.48 11.86 15.89
N GLY A 33 -17.14 12.82 15.03
CA GLY A 33 -17.09 14.24 15.37
C GLY A 33 -15.98 14.56 16.38
N VAL A 34 -14.86 13.85 16.30
CA VAL A 34 -13.63 14.14 17.06
C VAL A 34 -12.73 15.03 16.22
N ARG A 35 -12.12 16.04 16.83
CA ARG A 35 -11.18 16.94 16.14
C ARG A 35 -9.87 16.20 15.88
N VAL A 36 -9.45 16.18 14.62
CA VAL A 36 -8.10 15.77 14.22
C VAL A 36 -7.31 17.03 13.94
N LEU A 37 -6.21 17.23 14.66
CA LEU A 37 -5.35 18.40 14.55
C LEU A 37 -4.40 18.28 13.36
N LYS A 38 -3.86 17.08 13.12
CA LYS A 38 -2.90 16.85 12.05
C LYS A 38 -3.04 15.45 11.46
N PHE A 39 -2.95 15.36 10.14
CA PHE A 39 -2.82 14.12 9.40
C PHE A 39 -1.57 14.22 8.52
N SER A 40 -0.54 13.41 8.81
CA SER A 40 0.73 13.43 8.09
C SER A 40 0.94 12.13 7.34
N ILE A 41 1.23 12.23 6.04
CA ILE A 41 1.76 11.14 5.23
C ILE A 41 3.27 11.35 5.16
N GLY A 42 4.02 10.40 5.68
CA GLY A 42 5.46 10.48 5.83
C GLY A 42 5.90 11.34 7.02
N PHE A 43 7.21 11.32 7.25
CA PHE A 43 7.90 12.03 8.32
C PHE A 43 8.78 13.17 7.79
N GLY A 44 9.19 14.05 8.70
CA GLY A 44 10.14 15.14 8.42
C GLY A 44 9.49 16.41 7.86
N ALA A 45 10.31 17.24 7.21
CA ALA A 45 9.84 18.49 6.62
C ALA A 45 8.84 18.21 5.48
N PRO A 46 7.81 19.06 5.30
CA PRO A 46 6.90 18.94 4.17
C PRO A 46 7.68 18.97 2.85
N ILE A 47 7.27 18.15 1.90
CA ILE A 47 7.84 18.14 0.55
C ILE A 47 7.63 19.53 -0.08
N GLY A 48 8.69 20.08 -0.67
CA GLY A 48 8.67 21.39 -1.33
C GLY A 48 9.50 22.47 -0.62
N ILE A 49 9.69 23.61 -1.31
CA ILE A 49 10.52 24.73 -0.84
C ILE A 49 9.66 25.99 -0.76
N GLY A 50 9.82 26.76 0.33
CA GLY A 50 9.11 28.03 0.52
C GLY A 50 7.59 27.87 0.59
N ARG A 51 6.86 28.58 -0.28
CA ARG A 51 5.40 28.51 -0.38
C ARG A 51 4.86 27.23 -1.03
N LEU A 52 5.71 26.42 -1.68
CA LEU A 52 5.31 25.16 -2.33
C LEU A 52 5.35 23.94 -1.39
N ARG A 53 5.40 24.15 -0.07
CA ARG A 53 5.32 23.04 0.88
C ARG A 53 3.96 22.33 0.74
N LEU A 54 3.97 21.00 0.61
CA LEU A 54 2.79 20.15 0.61
C LEU A 54 2.19 20.07 2.02
N ARG A 55 1.66 21.21 2.45
CA ARG A 55 0.97 21.42 3.72
C ARG A 55 -0.24 22.31 3.46
N TRP A 56 -1.40 21.88 3.90
CA TRP A 56 -2.62 22.67 3.82
C TRP A 56 -3.49 22.42 5.05
N GLU A 57 -4.42 23.31 5.32
CA GLU A 57 -5.35 23.18 6.43
C GLU A 57 -6.78 23.17 5.88
N ARG A 58 -7.58 22.21 6.34
CA ARG A 58 -8.99 22.11 5.95
C ARG A 58 -9.82 21.52 7.08
N GLY A 59 -10.87 22.25 7.47
CA GLY A 59 -11.81 21.80 8.51
C GLY A 59 -11.12 21.55 9.85
N GLY A 60 -10.19 22.43 10.22
CA GLY A 60 -9.45 22.37 11.48
C GLY A 60 -8.40 21.26 11.57
N THR A 61 -8.08 20.62 10.44
CA THR A 61 -7.06 19.58 10.33
C THR A 61 -5.94 20.05 9.40
N GLU A 62 -4.70 20.00 9.89
CA GLU A 62 -3.50 20.21 9.11
C GLU A 62 -3.10 18.93 8.37
N TYR A 63 -3.05 18.97 7.05
CA TYR A 63 -2.58 17.87 6.21
C TYR A 63 -1.14 18.15 5.77
N VAL A 64 -0.26 17.15 5.88
CA VAL A 64 1.15 17.26 5.50
C VAL A 64 1.57 16.04 4.70
N ILE A 65 2.36 16.27 3.65
CA ILE A 65 3.11 15.23 2.95
C ILE A 65 4.60 15.49 3.21
N GLY A 66 5.24 14.62 3.98
CA GLY A 66 6.64 14.71 4.41
C GLY A 66 7.61 14.01 3.46
N TRP A 67 8.88 14.42 3.50
CA TRP A 67 9.93 13.86 2.64
C TRP A 67 10.28 12.39 2.89
N ILE A 68 10.06 11.88 4.10
CA ILE A 68 10.40 10.51 4.46
C ILE A 68 9.16 9.63 4.27
N PRO A 69 9.12 8.70 3.30
CA PRO A 69 7.92 7.92 2.99
C PRO A 69 7.64 6.77 3.97
N LEU A 70 8.43 6.66 5.04
CA LEU A 70 8.36 5.58 6.03
C LEU A 70 7.21 5.75 7.03
N GLY A 71 5.98 5.91 6.57
CA GLY A 71 4.80 5.90 7.44
C GLY A 71 4.03 7.22 7.48
N GLY A 72 3.59 7.64 8.65
CA GLY A 72 2.71 8.79 8.86
C GLY A 72 2.20 8.82 10.29
N PHE A 73 1.37 9.80 10.63
CA PHE A 73 0.69 9.85 11.93
C PHE A 73 -0.58 10.69 11.88
N VAL A 74 -1.57 10.30 12.67
CA VAL A 74 -2.74 11.10 13.00
C VAL A 74 -2.59 11.70 14.40
N ARG A 75 -2.85 13.00 14.54
CA ARG A 75 -2.97 13.65 15.85
C ARG A 75 -4.42 13.95 16.14
N ILE A 76 -4.98 13.21 17.09
CA ILE A 76 -6.34 13.37 17.58
C ILE A 76 -6.30 14.30 18.80
N LEU A 77 -7.30 15.18 18.89
CA LEU A 77 -7.42 16.10 20.02
C LEU A 77 -7.64 15.32 21.33
N GLY A 78 -6.76 15.57 22.31
CA GLY A 78 -6.78 14.94 23.63
C GLY A 78 -5.80 13.78 23.80
N GLU A 79 -5.07 13.38 22.75
CA GLU A 79 -4.01 12.37 22.88
C GLU A 79 -2.64 13.04 23.15
N PRO A 80 -1.89 12.60 24.19
CA PRO A 80 -0.53 13.08 24.42
C PRO A 80 0.37 12.66 23.26
N MET A 81 1.38 13.49 22.93
CA MET A 81 2.35 13.12 21.89
C MET A 81 3.10 11.86 22.31
N SER A 82 3.16 10.88 21.40
CA SER A 82 4.03 9.72 21.55
C SER A 82 5.50 10.19 21.61
N GLY A 83 6.07 10.22 22.82
CA GLY A 83 7.49 10.52 23.06
C GLY A 83 7.75 11.74 23.97
N ASP A 84 6.80 12.65 24.10
CA ASP A 84 6.92 13.86 24.93
C ASP A 84 5.57 14.14 25.62
N GLU A 85 5.29 13.46 26.74
CA GLU A 85 4.04 13.62 27.52
C GLU A 85 3.82 15.06 28.02
N GLU A 86 4.87 15.90 28.06
CA GLU A 86 4.80 17.29 28.49
C GLU A 86 4.47 18.29 27.37
N PHE A 87 4.65 17.94 26.09
CA PHE A 87 4.36 18.85 24.99
C PHE A 87 2.97 18.61 24.40
N MET A 88 1.96 19.19 25.07
CA MET A 88 0.63 19.35 24.49
C MET A 88 0.66 20.58 23.57
N PRO A 89 0.47 20.44 22.24
CA PRO A 89 0.30 21.60 21.40
C PRO A 89 -0.90 22.44 21.91
N PRO A 90 -0.84 23.78 21.80
CA PRO A 90 -1.91 24.62 22.30
C PRO A 90 -3.25 24.19 21.68
N VAL A 91 -4.24 23.95 22.54
CA VAL A 91 -5.60 23.63 22.11
C VAL A 91 -6.12 24.84 21.31
N PRO A 92 -6.57 24.65 20.06
CA PRO A 92 -7.11 25.75 19.27
C PRO A 92 -8.33 26.38 19.98
N GLU A 93 -8.43 27.71 19.95
CA GLU A 93 -9.49 28.45 20.65
C GLU A 93 -10.91 28.15 20.12
N ASP A 94 -11.03 27.63 18.89
CA ASP A 94 -12.29 27.32 18.23
C ASP A 94 -12.84 25.92 18.58
N VAL A 95 -12.15 25.16 19.43
CA VAL A 95 -12.50 23.77 19.74
C VAL A 95 -13.62 23.69 20.78
N ARG A 96 -14.67 22.93 20.46
CA ARG A 96 -15.74 22.61 21.40
C ARG A 96 -15.38 21.45 22.31
N SER A 97 -15.95 21.42 23.52
CA SER A 97 -15.72 20.36 24.50
C SER A 97 -16.15 18.97 24.01
N ASP A 98 -17.15 18.88 23.12
CA ASP A 98 -17.61 17.62 22.54
C ASP A 98 -16.74 17.11 21.39
N GLU A 99 -15.76 17.90 20.92
CA GLU A 99 -14.80 17.50 19.89
C GLU A 99 -13.59 16.71 20.43
N PHE A 100 -13.44 16.64 21.76
CA PHE A 100 -12.40 15.84 22.41
C PHE A 100 -12.76 14.35 22.34
N LEU A 101 -11.74 13.51 22.13
CA LEU A 101 -11.94 12.06 22.12
C LEU A 101 -12.45 11.55 23.47
N GLU A 102 -11.98 12.15 24.57
CA GLU A 102 -12.37 11.80 25.94
C GLU A 102 -13.84 12.08 26.26
N SER A 103 -14.42 13.09 25.59
CA SER A 103 -15.83 13.45 25.72
C SER A 103 -16.77 12.46 25.01
N LYS A 104 -16.24 11.56 24.18
CA LYS A 104 -17.04 10.56 23.45
C LYS A 104 -17.32 9.33 24.32
N PRO A 105 -18.48 8.67 24.12
CA PRO A 105 -18.75 7.40 24.78
C PRO A 105 -17.70 6.35 24.42
N VAL A 106 -17.45 5.42 25.35
CA VAL A 106 -16.36 4.43 25.26
C VAL A 106 -16.39 3.65 23.95
N TRP A 107 -17.57 3.31 23.43
CA TRP A 107 -17.67 2.56 22.17
C TRP A 107 -17.16 3.36 20.95
N GLN A 108 -17.34 4.68 20.92
CA GLN A 108 -16.79 5.52 19.83
C GLN A 108 -15.27 5.60 19.92
N ARG A 109 -14.75 5.77 21.14
CA ARG A 109 -13.30 5.75 21.39
C ARG A 109 -12.70 4.42 20.96
N LEU A 110 -13.38 3.33 21.30
CA LEU A 110 -12.98 1.98 20.92
C LEU A 110 -12.98 1.80 19.40
N LEU A 111 -14.02 2.29 18.69
CA LEU A 111 -14.06 2.27 17.23
C LEU A 111 -12.91 3.05 16.61
N VAL A 112 -12.60 4.24 17.12
CA VAL A 112 -11.47 5.05 16.61
C VAL A 112 -10.16 4.29 16.78
N VAL A 113 -9.90 3.70 17.94
CA VAL A 113 -8.67 2.93 18.20
C VAL A 113 -8.58 1.65 17.35
N PHE A 114 -9.69 0.95 17.11
CA PHE A 114 -9.67 -0.24 16.26
C PHE A 114 -9.68 0.04 14.77
N ALA A 115 -10.00 1.27 14.34
CA ALA A 115 -10.12 1.62 12.95
C ALA A 115 -8.82 1.38 12.16
N GLY A 116 -7.67 1.74 12.74
CA GLY A 116 -6.37 1.50 12.10
C GLY A 116 -6.07 0.03 11.85
N PRO A 117 -6.08 -0.84 12.88
CA PRO A 117 -5.91 -2.28 12.70
C PRO A 117 -6.92 -2.90 11.73
N ALA A 118 -8.19 -2.49 11.80
CA ALA A 118 -9.23 -2.98 10.90
C ALA A 118 -8.94 -2.62 9.44
N MET A 119 -8.46 -1.41 9.15
CA MET A 119 -8.06 -1.01 7.80
C MET A 119 -6.88 -1.84 7.26
N ASN A 120 -5.94 -2.23 8.12
CA ASN A 120 -4.83 -3.11 7.70
C ASN A 120 -5.26 -4.55 7.41
N LEU A 121 -6.34 -5.03 8.04
CA LEU A 121 -6.96 -6.30 7.68
C LEU A 121 -7.80 -6.19 6.40
N LEU A 122 -8.43 -5.04 6.17
CA LEU A 122 -9.23 -4.78 4.98
C LEU A 122 -8.38 -4.60 3.72
N LEU A 123 -7.22 -3.93 3.84
CA LEU A 123 -6.32 -3.64 2.72
C LEU A 123 -5.97 -4.88 1.86
N PRO A 124 -5.48 -6.01 2.41
CA PRO A 124 -5.16 -7.18 1.61
C PRO A 124 -6.38 -7.81 0.95
N VAL A 125 -7.56 -7.75 1.58
CA VAL A 125 -8.81 -8.23 0.97
C VAL A 125 -9.16 -7.39 -0.25
N VAL A 126 -9.09 -6.07 -0.14
CA VAL A 126 -9.34 -5.14 -1.26
C VAL A 126 -8.32 -5.35 -2.37
N CYS A 127 -7.03 -5.49 -2.04
CA CYS A 127 -5.99 -5.80 -3.01
C CYS A 127 -6.25 -7.13 -3.71
N PHE A 128 -6.61 -8.18 -2.97
CA PHE A 128 -6.89 -9.50 -3.52
C PHE A 128 -8.09 -9.47 -4.47
N VAL A 129 -9.20 -8.85 -4.08
CA VAL A 129 -10.37 -8.66 -4.95
C VAL A 129 -10.01 -7.84 -6.20
N GLY A 130 -9.23 -6.78 -6.05
CA GLY A 130 -8.75 -5.98 -7.18
C GLY A 130 -7.93 -6.80 -8.16
N ILE A 131 -6.99 -7.62 -7.67
CA ILE A 131 -6.19 -8.52 -8.50
C ILE A 131 -7.09 -9.52 -9.26
N LEU A 132 -8.08 -10.12 -8.60
CA LEU A 132 -9.02 -11.03 -9.26
C LEU A 132 -9.87 -10.33 -10.32
N TRP A 133 -10.23 -9.07 -10.09
CA TRP A 133 -11.04 -8.28 -11.02
C TRP A 133 -10.28 -7.87 -12.27
N PHE A 134 -9.05 -7.37 -12.12
CA PHE A 134 -8.21 -6.96 -13.25
C PHE A 134 -7.55 -8.13 -13.97
N GLY A 135 -7.52 -9.30 -13.33
CA GLY A 135 -6.83 -10.49 -13.83
C GLY A 135 -5.30 -10.33 -13.73
N PHE A 136 -4.59 -11.42 -14.04
CA PHE A 136 -3.14 -11.41 -14.11
C PHE A 136 -2.68 -11.21 -15.55
N PRO A 137 -1.72 -10.31 -15.83
CA PRO A 137 -1.06 -10.30 -17.12
C PRO A 137 -0.37 -11.65 -17.31
N ARG A 138 -0.82 -12.41 -18.30
CA ARG A 138 -0.18 -13.66 -18.70
C ARG A 138 0.93 -13.35 -19.68
N ALA A 139 2.05 -14.05 -19.56
CA ALA A 139 3.12 -13.94 -20.53
C ALA A 139 2.67 -14.53 -21.86
N ASP A 140 2.85 -13.80 -22.96
CA ASP A 140 2.64 -14.32 -24.30
C ASP A 140 3.51 -15.57 -24.55
N ALA A 141 3.05 -16.47 -25.42
CA ALA A 141 3.81 -17.63 -25.88
C ALA A 141 5.00 -17.24 -26.79
N VAL A 142 5.92 -16.40 -26.30
CA VAL A 142 7.10 -15.91 -27.03
C VAL A 142 8.37 -16.41 -26.36
N VAL A 143 9.29 -16.94 -27.17
CA VAL A 143 10.57 -17.47 -26.70
C VAL A 143 11.46 -16.31 -26.22
N GLY A 144 11.62 -16.18 -24.91
CA GLY A 144 12.45 -15.13 -24.30
C GLY A 144 13.95 -15.46 -24.26
N MET A 145 14.31 -16.74 -24.16
CA MET A 145 15.69 -17.21 -24.12
C MET A 145 15.75 -18.62 -24.71
N VAL A 146 16.84 -18.93 -25.39
CA VAL A 146 17.19 -20.29 -25.82
C VAL A 146 18.58 -20.61 -25.28
N GLU A 147 18.70 -21.64 -24.45
CA GLU A 147 20.00 -22.05 -23.89
C GLU A 147 20.89 -22.68 -24.98
N ALA A 148 22.17 -22.33 -24.98
CA ALA A 148 23.11 -22.86 -25.95
C ALA A 148 23.26 -24.38 -25.82
N LYS A 149 23.28 -25.10 -26.96
CA LYS A 149 23.34 -26.57 -27.04
C LYS A 149 22.13 -27.32 -26.44
N SER A 150 21.03 -26.61 -26.14
CA SER A 150 19.78 -27.25 -25.73
C SER A 150 19.07 -27.94 -26.90
N PRO A 151 18.17 -28.92 -26.64
CA PRO A 151 17.31 -29.49 -27.69
C PRO A 151 16.54 -28.43 -28.47
N ALA A 152 16.07 -27.36 -27.81
CA ALA A 152 15.41 -26.23 -28.44
C ALA A 152 16.33 -25.49 -29.44
N ALA A 153 17.60 -25.26 -29.09
CA ALA A 153 18.57 -24.64 -29.99
C ALA A 153 18.87 -25.52 -31.21
N ILE A 154 18.98 -26.85 -31.01
CA ILE A 154 19.23 -27.82 -32.08
C ILE A 154 18.01 -27.91 -33.01
N ALA A 155 16.80 -27.83 -32.47
CA ALA A 155 15.54 -27.77 -33.21
C ALA A 155 15.35 -26.44 -33.96
N GLY A 156 16.21 -25.44 -33.73
CA GLY A 156 16.22 -24.18 -34.47
C GLY A 156 15.34 -23.08 -33.90
N LEU A 157 14.81 -23.23 -32.67
CA LEU A 157 14.08 -22.16 -31.99
C LEU A 157 15.00 -20.95 -31.75
N ARG A 158 14.43 -19.76 -31.89
CA ARG A 158 15.13 -18.48 -31.70
C ARG A 158 14.39 -17.59 -30.72
N VAL A 159 15.15 -16.69 -30.10
CA VAL A 159 14.59 -15.63 -29.26
C VAL A 159 13.68 -14.75 -30.13
N GLY A 160 12.45 -14.52 -29.66
CA GLY A 160 11.43 -13.77 -30.36
C GLY A 160 10.44 -14.62 -31.17
N ASP A 161 10.67 -15.93 -31.31
CA ASP A 161 9.69 -16.83 -31.95
C ASP A 161 8.41 -16.88 -31.11
N ARG A 162 7.26 -16.73 -31.78
CA ARG A 162 5.94 -16.94 -31.16
C ARG A 162 5.48 -18.37 -31.41
N ILE A 163 5.29 -19.12 -30.34
CA ILE A 163 4.73 -20.47 -30.38
C ILE A 163 3.22 -20.32 -30.60
N LEU A 164 2.73 -20.83 -31.73
CA LEU A 164 1.31 -20.77 -32.07
C LEU A 164 0.52 -21.97 -31.55
N ALA A 165 1.19 -23.12 -31.45
CA ALA A 165 0.58 -24.36 -31.00
C ALA A 165 1.63 -25.37 -30.48
N ILE A 166 1.21 -26.27 -29.60
CA ILE A 166 1.95 -27.47 -29.18
C ILE A 166 1.06 -28.68 -29.41
N ASP A 167 1.57 -29.70 -30.11
CA ASP A 167 0.85 -30.94 -30.41
C ASP A 167 -0.55 -30.74 -31.03
N GLY A 168 -0.74 -29.64 -31.75
CA GLY A 168 -2.01 -29.28 -32.39
C GLY A 168 -2.96 -28.46 -31.52
N GLU A 169 -2.65 -28.22 -30.25
CA GLU A 169 -3.40 -27.31 -29.37
C GLU A 169 -2.84 -25.88 -29.45
N ALA A 170 -3.72 -24.90 -29.61
CA ALA A 170 -3.33 -23.49 -29.73
C ALA A 170 -2.68 -23.00 -28.41
N ALA A 171 -1.58 -22.27 -28.54
CA ALA A 171 -0.86 -21.66 -27.43
C ALA A 171 -0.92 -20.14 -27.57
N GLU A 172 -1.65 -19.48 -26.68
CA GLU A 172 -1.70 -18.02 -26.63
C GLU A 172 -0.73 -17.47 -25.58
N PHE A 173 -0.61 -18.18 -24.47
CA PHE A 173 0.21 -17.82 -23.33
C PHE A 173 1.32 -18.83 -23.06
N TRP A 174 2.36 -18.39 -22.37
CA TRP A 174 3.51 -19.22 -22.02
C TRP A 174 3.14 -20.43 -21.15
N ASP A 175 2.09 -20.33 -20.34
CA ASP A 175 1.61 -21.46 -19.54
C ASP A 175 1.03 -22.57 -20.41
N ASP A 176 0.42 -22.23 -21.56
CA ASP A 176 -0.08 -23.20 -22.55
C ASP A 176 1.07 -23.99 -23.19
N VAL A 177 2.29 -23.45 -23.14
CA VAL A 177 3.52 -24.10 -23.61
C VAL A 177 4.13 -24.98 -22.53
N VAL A 178 4.28 -24.45 -21.32
CA VAL A 178 5.04 -25.10 -20.24
C VAL A 178 4.26 -26.22 -19.55
N VAL A 179 2.96 -26.04 -19.32
CA VAL A 179 2.15 -27.02 -18.57
C VAL A 179 2.12 -28.38 -19.28
N PRO A 180 1.81 -28.48 -20.59
CA PRO A 180 1.76 -29.78 -21.28
C PRO A 180 3.11 -30.50 -21.35
N ILE A 181 4.22 -29.74 -21.48
CA ILE A 181 5.57 -30.32 -21.49
C ILE A 181 5.90 -30.94 -20.13
N ARG A 182 5.63 -30.23 -19.02
CA ARG A 182 5.92 -30.69 -17.67
C ARG A 182 5.12 -31.92 -17.27
N GLU A 183 3.83 -31.96 -17.61
CA GLU A 183 2.98 -33.10 -17.29
C GLU A 183 3.45 -34.39 -17.96
N ARG A 184 4.08 -34.29 -19.15
CA ARG A 184 4.59 -35.44 -19.90
C ARG A 184 5.99 -35.88 -19.49
N GLU A 185 6.84 -34.98 -18.98
CA GLU A 185 8.12 -35.40 -18.39
C GLU A 185 7.94 -36.16 -17.07
N ALA A 186 6.79 -35.99 -16.40
CA ALA A 186 6.48 -36.64 -15.12
C ALA A 186 5.83 -38.03 -15.25
N GLY A 187 5.50 -38.49 -16.47
CA GLY A 187 4.91 -39.81 -16.74
C GLY A 187 5.85 -40.70 -17.54
#